data_AF-A0A6G2VGR4-F1
#
_entry.id   AF-A0A6G2VGR4-F1
#
_cell.length_a   1.000
_cell.length_b   1.000
_cell.length_c   1.000
_cell.angle_alpha   90.00
_cell.angle_beta   90.00
_cell.angle_gamma   90.00
#
_symmetry.space_group_name_H-M   'P 1'
#
loop_
_entity.id
_entity.type
_entity.pdbx_description
1 polymer ?
#
loop_
_entity_poly.entity_id
_entity_poly.type
_entity_poly.pdbx_seq_one_letter_code
_entity_poly.pdbx_strand_id
1 'polypeptide(L)'
;MSAPTDRRWAQLARELEFTQLPELRRQAEGWRNGLAGLTALLTVLVTLKGRDDLAELPGTARLAASATLGAAFVLFVTGSVLAVRAAHGHPGERVLLAGQSLRRWTEQEIGRVTRALRFAALCSAAGLLLVAAAVVLAWVTTESPPDHLVRVVTTSGERCGEFLGSGPDGVVLKNAQGGGDERLVLPARTVLTVTAAGSCGPAR
;
A
#
# COMPACT_ATOMS: atom_id res chain seq x y z
N MET A 1 -49.31 24.06 6.04
CA MET A 1 -48.68 25.20 5.31
C MET A 1 -47.43 24.73 4.53
N SER A 2 -47.57 23.77 3.62
CA SER A 2 -46.46 23.14 2.87
C SER A 2 -46.21 23.73 1.47
N ALA A 3 -47.19 24.42 0.90
CA ALA A 3 -47.16 24.88 -0.50
C ALA A 3 -45.96 25.79 -0.89
N PRO A 4 -45.44 26.70 -0.04
CA PRO A 4 -44.28 27.51 -0.39
C PRO A 4 -42.99 26.69 -0.44
N THR A 5 -42.85 25.74 0.49
CA THR A 5 -41.70 24.83 0.58
C THR A 5 -41.70 23.88 -0.61
N ASP A 6 -42.85 23.32 -0.98
CA ASP A 6 -42.99 22.42 -2.13
C ASP A 6 -42.62 23.12 -3.46
N ARG A 7 -42.99 24.40 -3.62
CA ARG A 7 -42.58 25.20 -4.80
C ARG A 7 -41.08 25.42 -4.85
N ARG A 8 -40.44 25.69 -3.70
CA ARG A 8 -38.98 25.85 -3.61
C ARG A 8 -38.24 24.55 -3.94
N TRP A 9 -38.71 23.41 -3.44
CA TRP A 9 -38.15 22.10 -3.81
C TRP A 9 -38.32 21.77 -5.29
N ALA A 10 -39.46 22.13 -5.89
CA ALA A 10 -39.69 21.96 -7.32
C ALA A 10 -38.80 22.88 -8.19
N GLN A 11 -38.48 24.10 -7.73
CA GLN A 11 -37.51 24.98 -8.38
C GLN A 11 -36.09 24.41 -8.28
N LEU A 12 -35.67 23.99 -7.09
CA LEU A 12 -34.37 23.34 -6.88
C LEU A 12 -34.23 22.08 -7.75
N ALA A 13 -35.26 21.24 -7.85
CA ALA A 13 -35.23 20.05 -8.70
C ALA A 13 -35.01 20.39 -10.19
N ARG A 14 -35.58 21.49 -10.69
CA ARG A 14 -35.34 21.97 -12.07
C ARG A 14 -33.94 22.52 -12.25
N GLU A 15 -33.42 23.28 -11.28
CA GLU A 15 -32.04 23.78 -11.32
C GLU A 15 -31.01 22.63 -11.27
N LEU A 16 -31.30 21.57 -10.51
CA LEU A 16 -30.46 20.37 -10.47
C LEU A 16 -30.40 19.67 -11.83
N GLU A 17 -31.50 19.63 -12.61
CA GLU A 17 -31.50 19.00 -13.95
C GLU A 17 -30.45 19.63 -14.89
N PHE A 18 -30.17 20.92 -14.73
CA PHE A 18 -29.17 21.63 -15.54
C PHE A 18 -27.75 21.62 -14.95
N THR A 19 -27.58 21.34 -13.65
CA THR A 19 -26.29 21.41 -12.94
C THR A 19 -25.71 20.03 -12.54
N GLN A 20 -26.52 18.97 -12.59
CA GLN A 20 -26.10 17.61 -12.23
C GLN A 20 -24.92 17.11 -13.07
N LEU A 21 -24.94 17.33 -14.39
CA LEU A 21 -23.88 16.83 -15.27
C LEU A 21 -22.51 17.51 -15.01
N PRO A 22 -22.42 18.86 -14.92
CA PRO A 22 -21.19 19.54 -14.48
C PRO A 22 -20.68 19.06 -13.11
N GLU A 23 -21.57 18.89 -12.13
CA GLU A 23 -21.19 18.47 -10.78
C GLU A 23 -20.68 17.03 -10.76
N LEU A 24 -21.35 16.11 -11.47
CA LEU A 24 -20.88 14.72 -11.60
C LEU A 24 -19.51 14.63 -12.29
N ARG A 25 -19.25 15.48 -13.30
CA ARG A 25 -17.94 15.57 -13.95
C ARG A 25 -16.87 16.08 -12.99
N ARG A 26 -17.18 17.12 -12.21
CA ARG A 26 -16.28 17.64 -11.17
C ARG A 26 -15.95 16.59 -10.11
N GLN A 27 -16.94 15.82 -9.67
CA GLN A 27 -16.73 14.70 -8.76
C GLN A 27 -15.84 13.62 -9.41
N ALA A 28 -16.05 13.32 -10.68
CA ALA A 28 -15.22 12.38 -11.43
C ALA A 28 -13.76 12.84 -11.56
N GLU A 29 -13.51 14.13 -11.78
CA GLU A 29 -12.17 14.72 -11.76
C GLU A 29 -11.50 14.57 -10.38
N GLY A 30 -12.25 14.79 -9.30
CA GLY A 30 -11.78 14.56 -7.94
C GLY A 30 -11.34 13.10 -7.72
N TRP A 31 -12.17 12.14 -8.14
CA TRP A 31 -11.85 10.72 -8.08
C TRP A 31 -10.62 10.35 -8.91
N ARG A 32 -10.47 10.91 -10.12
CA ARG A 32 -9.28 10.71 -10.96
C ARG A 32 -8.02 11.17 -10.22
N ASN A 33 -8.03 12.38 -9.69
CA ASN A 33 -6.85 12.93 -9.02
C ASN A 33 -6.49 12.13 -7.77
N GLY A 34 -7.48 11.71 -6.98
CA GLY A 34 -7.28 10.85 -5.82
C GLY A 34 -6.67 9.48 -6.20
N LEU A 35 -7.25 8.81 -7.20
CA LEU A 35 -6.76 7.52 -7.68
C LEU A 35 -5.37 7.60 -8.31
N ALA A 36 -5.07 8.67 -9.05
CA ALA A 36 -3.74 8.91 -9.57
C ALA A 36 -2.72 9.09 -8.43
N GLY A 37 -3.09 9.84 -7.39
CA GLY A 37 -2.27 10.01 -6.19
C GLY A 37 -1.99 8.69 -5.46
N LEU A 38 -3.02 7.87 -5.23
CA LEU A 38 -2.88 6.55 -4.62
C LEU A 38 -1.99 5.61 -5.44
N THR A 39 -2.16 5.62 -6.77
CA THR A 39 -1.35 4.81 -7.68
C THR A 39 0.11 5.24 -7.63
N ALA A 40 0.38 6.55 -7.64
CA ALA A 40 1.73 7.10 -7.54
C ALA A 40 2.37 6.74 -6.20
N LEU A 41 1.64 6.90 -5.09
CA LEU A 41 2.13 6.55 -3.75
C LEU A 41 2.48 5.06 -3.65
N LEU A 42 1.59 4.19 -4.13
CA LEU A 42 1.84 2.75 -4.16
C LEU A 42 3.09 2.41 -4.98
N THR A 43 3.24 3.04 -6.15
CA THR A 43 4.41 2.84 -7.02
C THR A 43 5.69 3.23 -6.30
N VAL A 44 5.71 4.41 -5.65
CA VAL A 44 6.87 4.88 -4.89
C VAL A 44 7.19 3.94 -3.73
N LEU A 45 6.20 3.53 -2.95
CA LEU A 45 6.39 2.63 -1.80
C LEU A 45 6.99 1.29 -2.23
N VAL A 46 6.45 0.68 -3.28
CA VAL A 46 6.94 -0.60 -3.82
C VAL A 46 8.35 -0.46 -4.37
N THR A 47 8.68 0.67 -5.01
CA THR A 47 9.99 0.88 -5.62
C THR A 47 11.09 1.18 -4.58
N LEU A 48 10.78 2.01 -3.57
CA LEU A 48 11.76 2.43 -2.56
C LEU A 48 12.00 1.37 -1.48
N LYS A 49 10.94 0.74 -1.00
CA LYS A 49 10.99 -0.12 0.19
C LYS A 49 10.49 -1.54 -0.09
N GLY A 50 9.58 -1.67 -1.06
CA GLY A 50 9.01 -2.97 -1.41
C GLY A 50 10.06 -4.00 -1.85
N ARG A 51 11.12 -3.63 -2.57
CA ARG A 51 12.12 -4.62 -3.04
C ARG A 51 12.88 -5.29 -1.90
N ASP A 52 13.31 -4.50 -0.91
CA ASP A 52 14.09 -5.00 0.22
C ASP A 52 13.18 -5.79 1.16
N ASP A 53 12.03 -5.21 1.53
CA ASP A 53 11.06 -5.87 2.42
C ASP A 53 10.49 -7.16 1.78
N LEU A 54 10.18 -7.17 0.47
CA LEU A 54 9.69 -8.37 -0.24
C LEU A 54 10.76 -9.46 -0.39
N ALA A 55 12.05 -9.12 -0.33
CA ALA A 55 13.13 -10.09 -0.45
C ALA A 55 13.33 -10.92 0.83
N GLU A 56 12.95 -10.37 1.98
CA GLU A 56 13.03 -11.02 3.29
C GLU A 56 11.91 -12.05 3.52
N LEU A 57 10.86 -12.01 2.69
CA LEU A 57 9.72 -12.91 2.79
C LEU A 57 10.01 -14.34 2.29
N PRO A 58 9.46 -15.37 2.95
CA PRO A 58 9.49 -16.73 2.43
C PRO A 58 8.81 -16.80 1.05
N GLY A 59 9.30 -17.67 0.16
CA GLY A 59 8.96 -17.63 -1.27
C GLY A 59 7.46 -17.65 -1.59
N THR A 60 6.66 -18.40 -0.82
CA THR A 60 5.19 -18.45 -0.99
C THR A 60 4.51 -17.15 -0.53
N ALA A 61 4.92 -16.57 0.59
CA ALA A 61 4.41 -15.29 1.09
C ALA A 61 4.82 -14.14 0.16
N ARG A 62 6.04 -14.17 -0.38
CA ARG A 62 6.52 -13.20 -1.38
C ARG A 62 5.68 -13.22 -2.66
N LEU A 63 5.36 -14.41 -3.18
CA LEU A 63 4.47 -14.55 -4.35
C LEU A 63 3.07 -14.04 -4.05
N ALA A 64 2.51 -14.38 -2.89
CA ALA A 64 1.18 -13.89 -2.48
C ALA A 64 1.15 -12.37 -2.31
N ALA A 65 2.14 -11.77 -1.63
CA ALA A 65 2.25 -10.33 -1.42
C ALA A 65 2.40 -9.57 -2.75
N SER A 66 3.28 -10.05 -3.63
CA SER A 66 3.48 -9.43 -4.96
C SER A 66 2.25 -9.53 -5.85
N ALA A 67 1.55 -10.68 -5.87
CA ALA A 67 0.30 -10.84 -6.60
C ALA A 67 -0.79 -9.91 -6.06
N THR A 68 -0.90 -9.78 -4.74
CA THR A 68 -1.89 -8.91 -4.07
C THR A 68 -1.63 -7.43 -4.38
N LEU A 69 -0.37 -6.99 -4.33
CA LEU A 69 0.02 -5.62 -4.69
C LEU A 69 -0.20 -5.34 -6.18
N GLY A 70 0.13 -6.30 -7.06
CA GLY A 70 -0.13 -6.20 -8.49
C GLY A 70 -1.63 -6.05 -8.79
N ALA A 71 -2.48 -6.85 -8.13
CA ALA A 71 -3.93 -6.74 -8.26
C ALA A 71 -4.46 -5.37 -7.76
N ALA A 72 -3.94 -4.87 -6.64
CA ALA A 72 -4.29 -3.54 -6.14
C ALA A 72 -3.94 -2.43 -7.14
N PHE A 73 -2.75 -2.50 -7.74
CA PHE A 73 -2.31 -1.55 -8.76
C PHE A 73 -3.24 -1.56 -9.98
N VAL A 74 -3.59 -2.74 -10.49
CA VAL A 74 -4.52 -2.88 -11.63
C VAL A 74 -5.90 -2.29 -11.29
N LEU A 75 -6.39 -2.49 -10.07
CA LEU A 75 -7.66 -1.89 -9.62
C LEU A 75 -7.60 -0.37 -9.58
N PHE A 76 -6.52 0.22 -9.05
CA PHE A 76 -6.36 1.68 -9.02
C PHE A 76 -6.28 2.29 -10.42
N VAL A 77 -5.52 1.66 -11.33
CA VAL A 77 -5.45 2.09 -12.74
C VAL A 77 -6.82 1.99 -13.42
N THR A 78 -7.52 0.86 -13.22
CA THR A 78 -8.86 0.64 -13.81
C THR A 78 -9.86 1.67 -13.29
N GLY A 79 -9.88 1.91 -11.98
CA GLY A 79 -10.71 2.95 -11.36
C GLY A 79 -10.38 4.34 -11.92
N SER A 80 -9.09 4.65 -12.11
CA SER A 80 -8.64 5.93 -12.67
C SER A 80 -9.13 6.13 -14.10
N VAL A 81 -9.02 5.11 -14.96
CA VAL A 81 -9.54 5.14 -16.33
C VAL A 81 -11.06 5.33 -16.35
N LEU A 82 -11.79 4.66 -15.47
CA LEU A 82 -13.24 4.83 -15.33
C LEU A 82 -13.60 6.26 -14.89
N ALA A 83 -12.87 6.83 -13.94
CA ALA A 83 -13.05 8.22 -13.51
C ALA A 83 -12.74 9.22 -14.62
N VAL A 84 -11.68 9.01 -15.42
CA VAL A 84 -11.36 9.83 -16.59
C VAL A 84 -12.49 9.79 -17.62
N ARG A 85 -12.97 8.59 -17.95
CA ARG A 85 -14.09 8.40 -18.90
C ARG A 85 -15.36 9.07 -18.40
N ALA A 86 -15.64 9.00 -17.10
CA ALA A 86 -16.77 9.68 -16.48
C ALA A 86 -16.63 11.22 -16.52
N ALA A 87 -15.41 11.75 -16.35
CA ALA A 87 -15.14 13.19 -16.36
C ALA A 87 -15.23 13.82 -17.76
N HIS A 88 -14.69 13.13 -18.78
CA HIS A 88 -14.52 13.71 -20.12
C HIS A 88 -15.55 13.23 -21.16
N GLY A 89 -16.36 12.21 -20.85
CA GLY A 89 -17.28 11.60 -21.81
C GLY A 89 -16.55 10.82 -22.91
N HIS A 90 -17.30 10.27 -23.89
CA HIS A 90 -16.69 9.59 -25.04
C HIS A 90 -16.32 10.58 -26.16
N PRO A 91 -15.08 10.55 -26.69
CA PRO A 91 -14.73 11.31 -27.88
C PRO A 91 -15.46 10.71 -29.08
N GLY A 92 -16.42 11.46 -29.65
CA GLY A 92 -17.11 11.08 -30.90
C GLY A 92 -18.63 11.29 -30.94
N GLU A 93 -19.27 11.73 -29.86
CA GLU A 93 -20.72 11.96 -29.88
C GLU A 93 -21.07 13.31 -30.55
N ARG A 94 -21.93 13.23 -31.57
CA ARG A 94 -22.36 14.36 -32.41
C ARG A 94 -23.13 15.37 -31.57
N VAL A 95 -22.98 16.67 -31.88
CA VAL A 95 -23.76 17.73 -31.25
C VAL A 95 -25.25 17.51 -31.54
N LEU A 96 -26.02 17.16 -30.51
CA LEU A 96 -27.47 16.97 -30.62
C LEU A 96 -28.15 18.34 -30.67
N LEU A 97 -28.62 18.74 -31.86
CA LEU A 97 -29.24 20.05 -32.10
C LEU A 97 -30.72 20.13 -31.69
N ALA A 98 -31.35 19.01 -31.29
CA ALA A 98 -32.75 18.97 -30.85
C ALA A 98 -32.88 18.73 -29.34
N GLY A 99 -33.69 19.56 -28.66
CA GLY A 99 -33.83 19.54 -27.19
C GLY A 99 -34.35 18.22 -26.60
N GLN A 100 -35.26 17.53 -27.31
CA GLN A 100 -35.78 16.23 -26.89
C GLN A 100 -34.72 15.11 -26.96
N SER A 101 -33.87 15.13 -28.00
CA SER A 101 -32.75 14.18 -28.11
C SER A 101 -31.66 14.47 -27.09
N LEU A 102 -31.40 15.75 -26.80
CA LEU A 102 -30.43 16.17 -25.79
C LEU A 102 -30.86 15.70 -24.41
N ARG A 103 -32.15 15.81 -24.05
CA ARG A 103 -32.66 15.34 -22.75
C ARG A 103 -32.48 13.84 -22.55
N ARG A 104 -32.89 13.02 -23.53
CA ARG A 104 -32.75 11.55 -23.46
C ARG A 104 -31.28 11.13 -23.38
N TRP A 105 -30.41 11.82 -24.11
CA TRP A 105 -28.97 11.59 -24.04
C TRP A 105 -28.41 11.91 -22.65
N THR A 106 -28.77 13.06 -22.07
CA THR A 106 -28.34 13.46 -20.72
C THR A 106 -28.77 12.44 -19.66
N GLU A 107 -30.01 11.95 -19.70
CA GLU A 107 -30.50 10.93 -18.75
C GLU A 107 -29.70 9.62 -18.84
N GLN A 108 -29.39 9.17 -20.06
CA GLN A 108 -28.57 7.97 -20.29
C GLN A 108 -27.13 8.16 -19.81
N GLU A 109 -26.56 9.34 -20.07
CA GLU A 109 -25.18 9.65 -19.70
C GLU A 109 -25.03 9.78 -18.19
N ILE A 110 -26.00 10.37 -17.49
CA ILE A 110 -26.04 10.37 -16.01
C ILE A 110 -25.96 8.93 -15.47
N GLY A 111 -26.81 8.03 -15.98
CA GLY A 111 -26.82 6.63 -15.53
C GLY A 111 -25.51 5.87 -15.84
N ARG A 112 -24.79 6.24 -16.90
CA ARG A 112 -23.48 5.68 -17.26
C ARG A 112 -22.38 6.22 -16.35
N VAL A 113 -22.33 7.54 -16.16
CA VAL A 113 -21.37 8.24 -15.29
C VAL A 113 -21.52 7.77 -13.85
N THR A 114 -22.74 7.68 -13.32
CA THR A 114 -22.97 7.17 -11.95
C THR A 114 -22.48 5.74 -11.78
N ARG A 115 -22.72 4.85 -12.77
CA ARG A 115 -22.21 3.48 -12.71
C ARG A 115 -20.68 3.44 -12.76
N ALA A 116 -20.07 4.20 -13.66
CA ALA A 116 -18.61 4.30 -13.76
C ALA A 116 -17.98 4.80 -12.45
N LEU A 117 -18.59 5.80 -11.80
CA LEU A 117 -18.12 6.31 -10.50
C LEU A 117 -18.28 5.29 -9.38
N ARG A 118 -19.40 4.55 -9.33
CA ARG A 118 -19.57 3.46 -8.36
C ARG A 118 -18.52 2.37 -8.55
N PHE A 119 -18.23 1.98 -9.78
CA PHE A 119 -17.16 1.02 -10.07
C PHE A 119 -15.79 1.58 -9.71
N ALA A 120 -15.50 2.85 -10.01
CA ALA A 120 -14.24 3.49 -9.63
C ALA A 120 -14.07 3.53 -8.09
N ALA A 121 -15.12 3.85 -7.34
CA ALA A 121 -15.12 3.82 -5.89
C ALA A 121 -14.90 2.40 -5.34
N LEU A 122 -15.57 1.40 -5.93
CA LEU A 122 -15.39 0.00 -5.54
C LEU A 122 -13.97 -0.50 -5.84
N CYS A 123 -13.41 -0.16 -7.00
CA CYS A 123 -12.02 -0.45 -7.34
C CYS A 123 -11.04 0.21 -6.36
N SER A 124 -11.31 1.45 -5.96
CA SER A 124 -10.52 2.16 -4.95
C SER A 124 -10.55 1.44 -3.60
N ALA A 125 -11.73 1.12 -3.09
CA ALA A 125 -11.90 0.42 -1.82
C ALA A 125 -11.25 -0.97 -1.84
N ALA A 126 -11.48 -1.74 -2.90
CA ALA A 126 -10.87 -3.05 -3.07
C ALA A 126 -9.34 -2.98 -3.19
N GLY A 127 -8.81 -2.02 -3.95
CA GLY A 127 -7.37 -1.79 -4.07
C GLY A 127 -6.74 -1.44 -2.72
N LEU A 128 -7.37 -0.57 -1.93
CA LEU A 128 -6.89 -0.20 -0.59
C LEU A 128 -6.90 -1.40 0.37
N LEU A 129 -7.96 -2.22 0.34
CA LEU A 129 -8.04 -3.44 1.14
C LEU A 129 -6.94 -4.44 0.77
N LEU A 130 -6.63 -4.59 -0.52
CA LEU A 130 -5.53 -5.46 -0.97
C LEU A 130 -4.16 -4.93 -0.52
N VAL A 131 -3.92 -3.62 -0.58
CA VAL A 131 -2.68 -3.02 -0.05
C VAL A 131 -2.56 -3.31 1.45
N ALA A 132 -3.64 -3.10 2.22
CA ALA A 132 -3.65 -3.41 3.65
C ALA A 132 -3.40 -4.90 3.93
N ALA A 133 -4.03 -5.79 3.16
CA ALA A 133 -3.81 -7.23 3.28
C ALA A 133 -2.36 -7.63 2.98
N ALA A 134 -1.73 -7.01 1.97
CA ALA A 134 -0.32 -7.24 1.66
C ALA A 134 0.60 -6.79 2.80
N VAL A 135 0.30 -5.66 3.45
CA VAL A 135 1.05 -5.18 4.63
C VAL A 135 0.89 -6.15 5.81
N VAL A 136 -0.34 -6.58 6.11
CA VAL A 136 -0.57 -7.57 7.19
C VAL A 136 0.15 -8.87 6.89
N LEU A 137 0.12 -9.35 5.64
CA LEU A 137 0.85 -10.55 5.24
C LEU A 137 2.35 -10.37 5.48
N ALA A 138 2.92 -9.24 5.08
CA ALA A 138 4.33 -8.93 5.36
C ALA A 138 4.62 -9.00 6.87
N TRP A 139 3.84 -8.32 7.69
CA TRP A 139 4.08 -8.27 9.14
C TRP A 139 3.96 -9.63 9.83
N VAL A 140 3.08 -10.50 9.36
CA VAL A 140 2.84 -11.82 9.96
C VAL A 140 3.89 -12.85 9.49
N THR A 141 4.54 -12.63 8.36
CA THR A 141 5.43 -13.63 7.73
C THR A 141 6.89 -13.22 7.65
N THR A 142 7.20 -11.94 7.82
CA THR A 142 8.58 -11.50 8.07
C THR A 142 9.00 -12.06 9.42
N GLU A 143 9.84 -13.09 9.39
CA GLU A 143 10.55 -13.53 10.59
C GLU A 143 11.60 -12.46 10.90
N SER A 144 11.67 -12.03 12.18
CA SER A 144 12.79 -11.20 12.62
C SER A 144 14.08 -11.91 12.24
N PRO A 145 15.07 -11.24 11.63
CA PRO A 145 16.39 -11.83 11.46
C PRO A 145 16.86 -12.39 12.82
N PRO A 146 17.72 -13.42 12.86
CA PRO A 146 18.46 -13.76 14.07
C PRO A 146 19.45 -12.60 14.38
N ASP A 147 18.90 -11.45 14.73
CA ASP A 147 19.50 -10.11 14.59
C ASP A 147 20.49 -9.79 15.71
N HIS A 148 20.81 -10.81 16.49
CA HIS A 148 21.74 -10.71 17.59
C HIS A 148 22.88 -11.71 17.47
N LEU A 149 22.91 -12.63 16.49
CA LEU A 149 24.09 -13.49 16.38
C LEU A 149 25.28 -12.70 15.83
N VAL A 150 26.31 -12.55 16.66
CA VAL A 150 27.57 -11.92 16.28
C VAL A 150 28.72 -12.90 16.49
N ARG A 151 29.68 -12.82 15.57
CA ARG A 151 30.96 -13.51 15.60
C ARG A 151 32.01 -12.48 16.00
N VAL A 152 32.60 -12.72 17.16
CA VAL A 152 33.61 -11.87 17.77
C VAL A 152 34.94 -12.60 17.72
N VAL A 153 35.90 -12.04 16.99
CA VAL A 153 37.28 -12.55 16.98
C VAL A 153 38.02 -11.88 18.11
N THR A 154 38.55 -12.67 19.03
CA THR A 154 39.42 -12.21 20.11
C THR A 154 40.85 -12.69 19.95
N THR A 155 41.76 -12.15 20.75
CA THR A 155 43.15 -12.63 20.81
C THR A 155 43.29 -14.09 21.26
N SER A 156 42.28 -14.64 21.93
CA SER A 156 42.25 -16.03 22.41
C SER A 156 41.45 -16.98 21.51
N GLY A 157 40.87 -16.49 20.42
CA GLY A 157 40.12 -17.28 19.46
C GLY A 157 38.80 -16.63 19.08
N GLU A 158 37.98 -17.39 18.35
CA GLU A 158 36.69 -16.92 17.86
C GLU A 158 35.55 -17.35 18.79
N ARG A 159 34.60 -16.44 19.04
CA ARG A 159 33.36 -16.71 19.78
C ARG A 159 32.15 -16.28 18.97
N CYS A 160 31.08 -17.06 19.07
CA CYS A 160 29.83 -16.80 18.38
C CYS A 160 28.66 -16.91 19.37
N GLY A 161 27.78 -15.91 19.39
CA GLY A 161 26.68 -15.85 20.35
C GLY A 161 25.74 -14.68 20.11
N GLU A 162 24.69 -14.59 20.92
CA GLU A 162 23.70 -13.51 20.86
C GLU A 162 24.28 -12.23 21.47
N PHE A 163 24.29 -11.11 20.77
CA PHE A 163 24.81 -9.82 21.20
C PHE A 163 23.83 -9.19 22.17
N LEU A 164 24.26 -9.05 23.42
CA LEU A 164 23.46 -8.43 24.48
C LEU A 164 23.82 -6.95 24.69
N GLY A 165 24.94 -6.49 24.12
CA GLY A 165 25.37 -5.09 24.17
C GLY A 165 26.89 -4.92 24.22
N SER A 166 27.35 -3.67 24.20
CA SER A 166 28.75 -3.31 24.43
C SER A 166 28.86 -2.15 25.42
N GLY A 167 29.84 -2.20 26.32
CA GLY A 167 30.11 -1.14 27.29
C GLY A 167 31.62 -0.95 27.55
N PRO A 168 31.99 -0.18 28.59
CA PRO A 168 33.39 0.05 28.98
C PRO A 168 34.16 -1.25 29.24
N ASP A 169 33.45 -2.27 29.73
CA ASP A 169 34.01 -3.58 30.07
C ASP A 169 34.17 -4.51 28.85
N GLY A 170 33.65 -4.11 27.68
CA GLY A 170 33.74 -4.87 26.43
C GLY A 170 32.41 -5.30 25.84
N VAL A 171 32.44 -6.38 25.05
CA VAL A 171 31.29 -6.92 24.30
C VAL A 171 30.63 -8.04 25.08
N VAL A 172 29.32 -7.97 25.28
CA VAL A 172 28.54 -8.97 26.02
C VAL A 172 27.79 -9.87 25.05
N LEU A 173 28.02 -11.18 25.16
CA LEU A 173 27.37 -12.21 24.36
C LEU A 173 26.58 -13.18 25.25
N LYS A 174 25.44 -13.69 24.79
CA LYS A 174 24.84 -14.92 25.29
C LYS A 174 25.51 -16.08 24.58
N ASN A 175 26.08 -17.00 25.34
CA ASN A 175 26.86 -18.09 24.75
C ASN A 175 25.94 -19.11 24.04
N ALA A 176 26.00 -19.17 22.71
CA ALA A 176 25.26 -20.19 21.94
C ALA A 176 25.95 -21.57 21.96
N GLN A 177 27.23 -21.63 22.34
CA GLN A 177 28.08 -22.82 22.21
C GLN A 177 28.14 -23.69 23.48
N GLY A 178 27.62 -23.19 24.60
CA GLY A 178 27.77 -23.80 25.92
C GLY A 178 26.46 -24.10 26.62
N GLY A 179 25.40 -24.51 25.90
CA GLY A 179 24.18 -25.12 26.48
C GLY A 179 23.46 -24.37 27.62
N GLY A 180 23.79 -23.11 27.89
CA GLY A 180 23.34 -22.38 29.07
C GLY A 180 23.23 -20.89 28.78
N ASP A 181 22.31 -20.24 29.48
CA ASP A 181 21.97 -18.81 29.40
C ASP A 181 23.07 -17.89 29.97
N GLU A 182 24.32 -18.33 29.91
CA GLU A 182 25.46 -17.66 30.52
C GLU A 182 25.91 -16.47 29.68
N ARG A 183 25.99 -15.31 30.34
CA ARG A 183 26.48 -14.06 29.76
C ARG A 183 28.00 -14.09 29.73
N LEU A 184 28.56 -14.15 28.53
CA LEU A 184 29.99 -14.07 28.28
C LEU A 184 30.38 -12.62 28.02
N VAL A 185 31.18 -12.03 28.91
CA VAL A 185 31.76 -10.70 28.70
C VAL A 185 33.14 -10.86 28.09
N LEU A 186 33.32 -10.34 26.86
CA LEU A 186 34.58 -10.31 26.15
C LEU A 186 35.25 -8.94 26.36
N PRO A 187 36.38 -8.85 27.08
CA PRO A 187 37.03 -7.57 27.38
C PRO A 187 37.38 -6.79 26.12
N ALA A 188 37.12 -5.48 26.10
CA ALA A 188 37.36 -4.62 24.93
C ALA A 188 38.78 -4.77 24.34
N ARG A 189 39.79 -4.89 25.22
CA ARG A 189 41.21 -5.09 24.84
C ARG A 189 41.50 -6.39 24.08
N THR A 190 40.61 -7.37 24.19
CA THR A 190 40.77 -8.67 23.53
C THR A 190 40.01 -8.75 22.22
N VAL A 191 39.05 -7.86 21.98
CA VAL A 191 38.19 -7.87 20.79
C VAL A 191 38.93 -7.24 19.62
N LEU A 192 39.11 -8.00 18.54
CA LEU A 192 39.76 -7.54 17.32
C LEU A 192 38.72 -7.11 16.28
N THR A 193 37.68 -7.92 16.08
CA THR A 193 36.60 -7.63 15.13
C THR A 193 35.27 -8.19 15.63
N VAL A 194 34.19 -7.49 15.29
CA VAL A 194 32.80 -7.90 15.53
C VAL A 194 32.09 -7.92 14.19
N THR A 195 31.52 -9.07 13.83
CA THR A 195 30.80 -9.25 12.56
C THR A 195 29.46 -9.92 12.81
N ALA A 196 28.43 -9.55 12.04
CA ALA A 196 27.16 -10.25 12.07
C ALA A 196 27.35 -11.68 11.56
N ALA A 197 26.73 -12.65 12.24
CA ALA A 197 26.86 -14.06 11.92
C ALA A 197 25.49 -14.67 11.62
N GLY A 198 25.33 -15.29 10.43
CA GLY A 198 24.07 -15.98 10.08
C GLY A 198 23.84 -17.29 10.84
N SER A 199 24.88 -17.89 11.43
CA SER A 199 24.77 -19.08 12.27
C SER A 199 26.04 -19.29 13.12
N CYS A 200 25.89 -19.85 14.31
CA CYS A 200 26.98 -20.36 15.14
C CYS A 200 27.00 -21.89 15.08
N GLY A 201 28.04 -22.48 14.50
CA GLY A 201 28.21 -23.94 14.51
C GLY A 201 28.70 -24.45 15.88
N PRO A 202 28.46 -25.74 16.21
CA PRO A 202 29.13 -26.37 17.34
C PRO A 202 30.64 -26.41 17.08
N ALA A 203 31.44 -26.10 18.11
CA ALA A 203 32.90 -26.11 17.99
C ALA A 203 33.41 -27.48 17.56
N ARG A 204 34.38 -27.51 16.63
CA ARG A 204 35.32 -28.62 16.49
C ARG A 204 36.45 -28.43 17.48
#